data_AF-J7K430-F1
#
_entry.id   AF-J7K430-F1
#
_cell.length_a   1.000
_cell.length_b   1.000
_cell.length_c   1.000
_cell.angle_alpha   90.00
_cell.angle_beta   90.00
_cell.angle_gamma   90.00
#
_symmetry.space_group_name_H-M   'P 1'
#
loop_
_entity.id
_entity.type
_entity.pdbx_description
1 polymer ?
#
loop_
_entity_poly.entity_id
_entity_poly.type
_entity_poly.pdbx_seq_one_letter_code
_entity_poly.pdbx_strand_id
1 'polypeptide(L)'
;RQVAAVAAHLGLKCVLVQENWVNYADAVYDRVGNIQLSRMMGADVRLVADGFDIGIRKSWEDAMESVRKEGGKPYAIPAGCSEHPLGGLGFVGFAEEVRAQEAELGFKFDYIVVCSVTGSTQAGMVVGFAEDGRAQRVIGIDASAKPEQTRAQILRIAKHTAGLVELDRDIVDADVVLDTRYGGPEYGLPSEGTMEAIRMCAKFEGMMT
;
A
#
# COMPACT_ATOMS: atom_id res chain seq x y z
N ARG A 1 10.91 2.35 4.84
CA ARG A 1 11.34 3.76 4.84
C ARG A 1 10.33 4.73 5.47
N GLN A 2 9.08 4.83 4.99
CA GLN A 2 8.17 5.93 5.38
C GLN A 2 7.87 5.96 6.89
N VAL A 3 7.59 4.79 7.48
CA VAL A 3 7.39 4.65 8.94
C VAL A 3 8.61 5.13 9.74
N ALA A 4 9.84 4.84 9.29
CA ALA A 4 11.05 5.31 9.95
C ALA A 4 11.19 6.84 9.88
N ALA A 5 10.84 7.45 8.73
CA ALA A 5 10.85 8.90 8.57
C ALA A 5 9.86 9.58 9.53
N VAL A 6 8.62 9.09 9.58
CA VAL A 6 7.58 9.62 10.46
C VAL A 6 7.96 9.43 11.93
N ALA A 7 8.49 8.26 12.30
CA ALA A 7 8.96 8.02 13.66
C ALA A 7 10.07 9.00 14.06
N ALA A 8 11.09 9.18 13.22
CA ALA A 8 12.16 10.15 13.47
C ALA A 8 11.64 11.59 13.60
N HIS A 9 10.73 12.00 12.71
CA HIS A 9 10.10 13.32 12.77
C HIS A 9 9.31 13.55 14.07
N LEU A 10 8.57 12.54 14.52
CA LEU A 10 7.76 12.61 15.76
C LEU A 10 8.58 12.35 17.03
N GLY A 11 9.90 12.12 16.93
CA GLY A 11 10.75 11.78 18.07
C GLY A 11 10.46 10.40 18.68
N LEU A 12 9.87 9.48 17.90
CA LEU A 12 9.56 8.11 18.30
C LEU A 12 10.69 7.15 17.89
N LYS A 13 10.89 6.09 18.69
CA LYS A 13 11.70 4.95 18.26
C LYS A 13 10.97 4.17 17.15
N CYS A 14 11.73 3.52 16.27
CA CYS A 14 11.20 2.73 15.17
C CYS A 14 11.87 1.35 15.11
N VAL A 15 11.07 0.28 15.11
CA VAL A 15 11.51 -1.08 14.82
C VAL A 15 10.84 -1.50 13.52
N LEU A 16 11.61 -2.03 12.57
CA LEU A 16 11.12 -2.53 11.29
C LEU A 16 11.51 -3.98 11.13
N VAL A 17 10.52 -4.86 10.98
CA VAL A 17 10.73 -6.24 10.53
C VAL A 17 10.74 -6.21 9.00
N GLN A 18 11.85 -6.63 8.40
CA GLN A 18 12.05 -6.71 6.96
C GLN A 18 12.26 -8.17 6.57
N GLU A 19 11.49 -8.63 5.61
CA GLU A 19 11.45 -10.02 5.15
C GLU A 19 11.83 -10.09 3.67
N ASN A 20 12.37 -11.23 3.24
CA ASN A 20 12.68 -11.42 1.83
C ASN A 20 11.44 -11.89 1.07
N TRP A 21 10.65 -10.92 0.62
CA TRP A 21 9.38 -11.15 -0.06
C TRP A 21 9.49 -11.41 -1.56
N VAL A 22 10.69 -11.32 -2.12
CA VAL A 22 10.90 -11.41 -3.56
C VAL A 22 11.91 -12.52 -3.85
N ASN A 23 11.59 -13.36 -4.83
CA ASN A 23 12.54 -14.35 -5.36
C ASN A 23 13.58 -13.66 -6.26
N TYR A 24 14.33 -12.73 -5.67
CA TYR A 24 15.33 -11.92 -6.33
C TYR A 24 16.59 -11.85 -5.47
N ALA A 25 17.73 -12.10 -6.11
CA ALA A 25 19.03 -12.03 -5.47
C ALA A 25 19.89 -11.01 -6.20
N ASP A 26 20.07 -9.86 -5.58
CA ASP A 26 21.03 -8.84 -5.98
C ASP A 26 22.01 -8.59 -4.82
N ALA A 27 23.29 -8.38 -5.15
CA ALA A 27 24.36 -8.31 -4.18
C ALA A 27 24.23 -7.13 -3.20
N VAL A 28 23.44 -6.11 -3.55
CA VAL A 28 23.23 -4.90 -2.74
C VAL A 28 21.77 -4.68 -2.35
N TYR A 29 20.87 -5.64 -2.62
CA TYR A 29 19.43 -5.51 -2.42
C TYR A 29 19.05 -5.08 -0.98
N ASP A 30 19.77 -5.58 0.02
CA ASP A 30 19.56 -5.29 1.44
C ASP A 30 20.36 -4.07 1.95
N ARG A 31 21.05 -3.34 1.05
CA ARG A 31 22.00 -2.26 1.39
C ARG A 31 21.75 -0.94 0.67
N VAL A 32 20.91 -0.90 -0.35
CA VAL A 32 20.57 0.33 -1.11
C VAL A 32 19.08 0.68 -1.03
N GLY A 33 18.72 1.88 -1.45
CA GLY A 33 17.32 2.29 -1.58
C GLY A 33 16.58 2.34 -0.25
N ASN A 34 15.38 1.75 -0.20
CA ASN A 34 14.45 1.91 0.94
C ASN A 34 15.02 1.45 2.29
N ILE A 35 15.75 0.34 2.30
CA ILE A 35 16.31 -0.21 3.53
C ILE A 35 17.49 0.64 4.04
N GLN A 36 18.33 1.13 3.12
CA GLN A 36 19.40 2.07 3.43
C GLN A 36 18.87 3.32 4.12
N LEU A 37 17.85 3.96 3.53
CA LEU A 37 17.22 5.15 4.09
C LEU A 37 16.64 4.88 5.48
N SER A 38 16.03 3.71 5.68
CA SER A 38 15.43 3.35 6.98
C SER A 38 16.49 3.28 8.09
N ARG A 39 17.67 2.71 7.80
CA ARG A 39 18.81 2.68 8.73
C ARG A 39 19.38 4.07 8.99
N MET A 40 19.53 4.90 7.95
CA MET A 40 20.03 6.28 8.08
C MET A 40 19.11 7.15 8.95
N MET A 41 17.80 6.89 8.94
CA MET A 41 16.82 7.55 9.80
C MET A 41 16.77 6.99 11.23
N GLY A 42 17.66 6.06 11.59
CA GLY A 42 17.81 5.55 12.95
C GLY A 42 16.81 4.46 13.36
N ALA A 43 16.14 3.81 12.41
CA ALA A 43 15.30 2.66 12.72
C ALA A 43 16.14 1.41 13.05
N ASP A 44 15.68 0.61 14.01
CA ASP A 44 16.12 -0.75 14.24
C ASP A 44 15.55 -1.66 13.14
N VAL A 45 16.37 -1.96 12.13
CA VAL A 45 15.99 -2.76 10.97
C VAL A 45 16.41 -4.21 11.17
N ARG A 46 15.42 -5.08 11.37
CA ARG A 46 15.60 -6.52 11.61
C ARG A 46 15.27 -7.29 10.33
N LEU A 47 16.30 -7.85 9.71
CA LEU A 47 16.14 -8.73 8.55
C LEU A 47 15.85 -10.15 9.04
N VAL A 48 14.75 -10.73 8.60
CA VAL A 48 14.40 -12.13 8.87
C VAL A 48 14.29 -12.90 7.56
N ALA A 49 14.64 -14.19 7.59
CA ALA A 49 14.74 -15.04 6.40
C ALA A 49 13.38 -15.57 5.90
N ASP A 50 12.28 -15.13 6.50
CA ASP A 50 10.93 -15.61 6.18
C ASP A 50 10.49 -15.09 4.78
N GLY A 51 9.69 -15.90 4.04
CA GLY A 51 9.25 -15.60 2.66
C GLY A 51 8.13 -14.55 2.55
N PHE A 52 7.38 -14.44 1.44
CA PHE A 52 6.28 -13.46 1.26
C PHE A 52 4.92 -13.89 1.87
N ASP A 53 4.31 -13.04 2.71
CA ASP A 53 2.91 -13.15 3.18
C ASP A 53 2.40 -11.76 3.59
N ILE A 54 1.09 -11.55 3.45
CA ILE A 54 0.37 -10.31 3.74
C ILE A 54 -0.33 -10.33 5.12
N GLY A 55 -0.30 -11.46 5.83
CA GLY A 55 -0.86 -11.65 7.18
C GLY A 55 0.07 -11.32 8.35
N ILE A 56 -0.41 -11.56 9.58
CA ILE A 56 0.35 -11.37 10.82
C ILE A 56 1.33 -12.53 11.02
N ARG A 57 2.59 -12.22 11.29
CA ARG A 57 3.68 -13.19 11.47
C ARG A 57 4.22 -13.24 12.89
N LYS A 58 4.87 -14.34 13.24
CA LYS A 58 5.55 -14.48 14.54
C LYS A 58 6.66 -13.42 14.73
N SER A 59 7.41 -13.12 13.67
CA SER A 59 8.43 -12.07 13.65
C SER A 59 7.87 -10.69 14.07
N TRP A 60 6.63 -10.40 13.70
CA TRP A 60 5.89 -9.21 14.09
C TRP A 60 5.55 -9.18 15.59
N GLU A 61 5.06 -10.30 16.12
CA GLU A 61 4.75 -10.46 17.55
C GLU A 61 6.01 -10.35 18.42
N ASP A 62 7.09 -11.02 18.02
CA ASP A 62 8.39 -10.99 18.70
C ASP A 62 8.96 -9.57 18.73
N ALA A 63 8.81 -8.81 17.64
CA ALA A 63 9.22 -7.41 17.59
C ALA A 63 8.43 -6.54 18.56
N MET A 64 7.10 -6.65 18.58
CA MET A 64 6.27 -5.92 19.54
C MET A 64 6.63 -6.28 21.00
N GLU A 65 6.85 -7.57 21.27
CA GLU A 65 7.19 -8.03 22.61
C GLU A 65 8.58 -7.55 23.06
N SER A 66 9.55 -7.47 22.15
CA SER A 66 10.86 -6.89 22.46
C SER A 66 10.74 -5.42 22.90
N VAL A 67 9.89 -4.64 22.25
CA VAL A 67 9.64 -3.24 22.64
C VAL A 67 9.01 -3.15 24.03
N ARG A 68 8.06 -4.05 24.36
CA ARG A 68 7.45 -4.10 25.70
C ARG A 68 8.46 -4.47 26.78
N LYS A 69 9.33 -5.45 26.52
CA LYS A 69 10.39 -5.88 27.45
C LYS A 69 11.41 -4.78 27.75
N GLU A 70 11.65 -3.89 26.79
CA GLU A 70 12.49 -2.70 26.97
C GLU A 70 11.75 -1.52 27.66
N GLY A 71 10.52 -1.73 28.11
CA GLY A 71 9.69 -0.71 28.77
C GLY A 71 8.98 0.25 27.81
N GLY A 72 8.99 -0.03 26.51
CA GLY A 72 8.28 0.74 25.49
C GLY A 72 6.83 0.33 25.30
N LYS A 73 6.08 1.16 24.58
CA LYS A 73 4.69 0.88 24.16
C LYS A 73 4.61 0.86 22.63
N PRO A 74 4.62 -0.32 21.97
CA PRO A 74 4.61 -0.39 20.51
C PRO A 74 3.26 0.05 19.94
N TYR A 75 3.30 0.77 18.82
CA TYR A 75 2.13 1.01 17.96
C TYR A 75 2.26 0.16 16.71
N ALA A 76 1.31 -0.76 16.54
CA ALA A 76 1.36 -1.80 15.52
C ALA A 76 0.89 -1.26 14.15
N ILE A 77 1.79 -1.19 13.18
CA ILE A 77 1.50 -0.78 11.79
C ILE A 77 1.71 -1.97 10.85
N PRO A 78 0.65 -2.62 10.35
CA PRO A 78 0.75 -3.80 9.49
C PRO A 78 1.31 -3.47 8.10
N ALA A 79 1.58 -4.50 7.30
CA ALA A 79 2.06 -4.38 5.94
C ALA A 79 1.24 -3.38 5.11
N GLY A 80 1.91 -2.34 4.60
CA GLY A 80 1.29 -1.27 3.81
C GLY A 80 0.18 -0.50 4.53
N CYS A 81 0.11 -0.56 5.87
CA CYS A 81 -0.97 -0.01 6.70
C CYS A 81 -2.37 -0.59 6.43
N SER A 82 -2.48 -1.63 5.59
CA SER A 82 -3.78 -2.00 5.00
C SER A 82 -4.72 -2.72 5.94
N GLU A 83 -4.22 -3.72 6.68
CA GLU A 83 -4.98 -4.45 7.70
C GLU A 83 -5.06 -3.68 9.04
N HIS A 84 -5.08 -2.35 8.99
CA HIS A 84 -5.26 -1.50 10.14
C HIS A 84 -6.67 -0.92 10.12
N PRO A 85 -7.37 -0.76 11.26
CA PRO A 85 -8.71 -0.19 11.28
C PRO A 85 -8.81 1.16 10.56
N LEU A 86 -7.77 2.00 10.69
CA LEU A 86 -7.70 3.33 10.06
C LEU A 86 -7.07 3.34 8.65
N GLY A 87 -6.68 2.17 8.12
CA GLY A 87 -5.83 2.07 6.93
C GLY A 87 -6.44 2.66 5.65
N GLY A 88 -7.75 2.56 5.48
CA GLY A 88 -8.46 3.08 4.30
C GLY A 88 -8.78 4.57 4.33
N LEU A 89 -8.74 5.22 5.51
CA LEU A 89 -9.23 6.60 5.67
C LEU A 89 -8.45 7.62 4.84
N GLY A 90 -7.13 7.44 4.71
CA GLY A 90 -6.29 8.36 3.95
C GLY A 90 -6.73 8.48 2.48
N PHE A 91 -7.16 7.38 1.86
CA PHE A 91 -7.59 7.38 0.47
C PHE A 91 -9.09 7.62 0.28
N VAL A 92 -9.89 7.63 1.34
CA VAL A 92 -11.19 8.32 1.30
C VAL A 92 -10.95 9.82 1.15
N GLY A 93 -10.04 10.38 1.95
CA GLY A 93 -9.62 11.78 1.82
C GLY A 93 -9.01 12.11 0.44
N PHE A 94 -8.35 11.15 -0.21
CA PHE A 94 -7.90 11.32 -1.59
C PHE A 94 -9.07 11.60 -2.56
N ALA A 95 -10.19 10.89 -2.44
CA ALA A 95 -11.34 11.14 -3.30
C ALA A 95 -11.96 12.52 -3.05
N GLU A 96 -11.97 12.99 -1.80
CA GLU A 96 -12.35 14.38 -1.46
C GLU A 96 -11.42 15.39 -2.12
N GLU A 97 -10.11 15.16 -2.04
CA GLU A 97 -9.12 16.03 -2.65
C GLU A 97 -9.30 16.09 -4.17
N VAL A 98 -9.55 14.95 -4.82
CA VAL A 98 -9.86 14.89 -6.26
C VAL A 98 -11.12 15.69 -6.58
N ARG A 99 -12.21 15.55 -5.80
CA ARG A 99 -13.43 16.35 -6.02
C ARG A 99 -13.17 17.84 -5.92
N ALA A 100 -12.39 18.28 -4.93
CA ALA A 100 -12.02 19.68 -4.77
C ALA A 100 -11.20 20.18 -5.97
N GLN A 101 -10.20 19.40 -6.41
CA GLN A 101 -9.39 19.72 -7.59
C GLN A 101 -10.21 19.72 -8.89
N GLU A 102 -11.13 18.79 -9.08
CA GLU A 102 -12.05 18.76 -10.24
C GLU A 102 -12.93 20.03 -10.29
N ALA A 103 -13.38 20.52 -9.14
CA ALA A 103 -14.13 21.77 -9.05
C ALA A 103 -13.28 22.99 -9.41
N GLU A 104 -12.02 23.04 -8.97
CA GLU A 104 -11.07 24.11 -9.32
C GLU A 104 -10.67 24.09 -10.80
N LEU A 105 -10.49 22.91 -11.38
CA LEU A 105 -10.07 22.70 -12.77
C LEU A 105 -11.22 22.86 -13.77
N GLY A 106 -12.47 22.72 -13.33
CA GLY A 106 -13.66 22.83 -14.17
C GLY A 106 -13.92 21.59 -15.06
N PHE A 107 -13.30 20.44 -14.74
CA PHE A 107 -13.56 19.17 -15.41
C PHE A 107 -13.46 18.00 -14.42
N LYS A 108 -14.00 16.84 -14.81
CA LYS A 108 -13.93 15.60 -14.02
C LYS A 108 -13.02 14.58 -14.69
N PHE A 109 -12.34 13.78 -13.89
CA PHE A 109 -11.63 12.59 -14.37
C PHE A 109 -12.62 11.44 -14.56
N ASP A 110 -12.53 10.79 -15.72
CA ASP A 110 -13.41 9.67 -16.06
C ASP A 110 -13.02 8.38 -15.32
N TYR A 111 -11.71 8.19 -15.06
CA TYR A 111 -11.14 7.01 -14.42
C TYR A 111 -9.92 7.38 -13.57
N ILE A 112 -9.65 6.55 -12.57
CA ILE A 112 -8.43 6.58 -11.76
C ILE A 112 -7.74 5.23 -11.95
N VAL A 113 -6.44 5.23 -12.29
CA VAL A 113 -5.63 4.02 -12.37
C VAL A 113 -4.72 3.96 -11.15
N VAL A 114 -4.70 2.83 -10.44
CA VAL A 114 -3.94 2.69 -9.19
C VAL A 114 -3.33 1.30 -9.04
N CYS A 115 -2.07 1.22 -8.61
CA CYS A 115 -1.41 -0.05 -8.31
C CYS A 115 -1.91 -0.62 -6.97
N SER A 116 -2.19 -1.93 -6.93
CA SER A 116 -2.76 -2.61 -5.77
C SER A 116 -1.98 -3.87 -5.39
N VAL A 117 -1.65 -3.97 -4.10
CA VAL A 117 -1.05 -5.16 -3.47
C VAL A 117 -1.75 -5.45 -2.13
N THR A 118 -1.51 -4.65 -1.09
CA THR A 118 -2.14 -4.87 0.23
C THR A 118 -3.51 -4.19 0.37
N GLY A 119 -3.88 -3.30 -0.56
CA GLY A 119 -5.27 -2.98 -0.85
C GLY A 119 -5.88 -1.72 -0.23
N SER A 120 -5.39 -1.18 0.90
CA SER A 120 -6.06 -0.03 1.55
C SER A 120 -6.08 1.25 0.71
N THR A 121 -5.07 1.46 -0.14
CA THR A 121 -5.06 2.55 -1.12
C THR A 121 -6.28 2.50 -2.04
N GLN A 122 -6.46 1.39 -2.77
CA GLN A 122 -7.63 1.25 -3.64
C GLN A 122 -8.93 1.16 -2.85
N ALA A 123 -8.94 0.51 -1.68
CA ALA A 123 -10.14 0.39 -0.86
C ALA A 123 -10.65 1.77 -0.39
N GLY A 124 -9.76 2.65 0.06
CA GLY A 124 -10.13 4.02 0.43
C GLY A 124 -10.65 4.81 -0.77
N MET A 125 -10.02 4.68 -1.94
CA MET A 125 -10.51 5.29 -3.18
C MET A 125 -11.91 4.77 -3.55
N VAL A 126 -12.14 3.46 -3.48
CA VAL A 126 -13.45 2.84 -3.75
C VAL A 126 -14.52 3.41 -2.83
N VAL A 127 -14.23 3.55 -1.53
CA VAL A 127 -15.18 4.14 -0.56
C VAL A 127 -15.42 5.62 -0.86
N GLY A 128 -14.37 6.41 -1.05
CA GLY A 128 -14.51 7.84 -1.30
C GLY A 128 -15.21 8.17 -2.62
N PHE A 129 -14.92 7.42 -3.69
CA PHE A 129 -15.63 7.57 -4.98
C PHE A 129 -16.99 6.88 -5.03
N ALA A 130 -17.34 6.02 -4.05
CA ALA A 130 -18.69 5.48 -3.97
C ALA A 130 -19.74 6.55 -3.66
N GLU A 131 -19.34 7.60 -2.92
CA GLU A 131 -20.18 8.75 -2.55
C GLU A 131 -20.73 9.51 -3.76
N ASP A 132 -19.94 9.63 -4.84
CA ASP A 132 -20.35 10.29 -6.08
C ASP A 132 -20.62 9.30 -7.23
N GLY A 133 -20.81 8.02 -6.90
CA GLY A 133 -21.20 6.97 -7.85
C GLY A 133 -20.09 6.50 -8.80
N ARG A 134 -18.82 6.79 -8.48
CA ARG A 134 -17.65 6.49 -9.32
C ARG A 134 -16.75 5.37 -8.81
N ALA A 135 -17.16 4.58 -7.81
CA ALA A 135 -16.35 3.47 -7.30
C ALA A 135 -15.79 2.55 -8.41
N GLN A 136 -16.64 2.18 -9.39
CA GLN A 136 -16.25 1.33 -10.53
C GLN A 136 -15.29 2.00 -11.54
N ARG A 137 -15.05 3.31 -11.40
CA ARG A 137 -14.07 4.07 -12.19
C ARG A 137 -12.66 3.99 -11.61
N VAL A 138 -12.49 3.42 -10.42
CA VAL A 138 -11.19 3.11 -9.82
C VAL A 138 -10.69 1.78 -10.39
N ILE A 139 -9.79 1.87 -11.36
CA ILE A 139 -9.17 0.74 -12.04
C ILE A 139 -7.90 0.35 -11.27
N GLY A 140 -8.05 -0.63 -10.38
CA GLY A 140 -6.91 -1.26 -9.71
C GLY A 140 -6.10 -2.10 -10.69
N ILE A 141 -4.77 -2.02 -10.63
CA ILE A 141 -3.84 -2.90 -11.33
C ILE A 141 -3.13 -3.75 -10.30
N ASP A 142 -3.34 -5.07 -10.33
CA ASP A 142 -2.65 -6.00 -9.45
C ASP A 142 -1.15 -5.99 -9.71
N ALA A 143 -0.37 -5.87 -8.64
CA ALA A 143 1.08 -6.07 -8.65
C ALA A 143 1.53 -7.14 -7.64
N SER A 144 0.59 -7.92 -7.09
CA SER A 144 0.86 -8.96 -6.09
C SER A 144 1.18 -10.32 -6.71
N ALA A 145 0.79 -10.54 -7.96
CA ALA A 145 0.70 -11.87 -8.59
C ALA A 145 -0.21 -12.87 -7.84
N LYS A 146 -1.05 -12.37 -6.91
CA LYS A 146 -2.03 -13.11 -6.12
C LYS A 146 -3.39 -12.41 -6.15
N PRO A 147 -3.99 -12.24 -7.36
CA PRO A 147 -5.11 -11.32 -7.57
C PRO A 147 -6.35 -11.65 -6.73
N GLU A 148 -6.63 -12.94 -6.48
CA GLU A 148 -7.79 -13.36 -5.67
C GLU A 148 -7.67 -12.85 -4.23
N GLN A 149 -6.47 -12.98 -3.63
CA GLN A 149 -6.20 -12.52 -2.27
C GLN A 149 -6.26 -11.00 -2.18
N THR A 150 -5.60 -10.31 -3.12
CA THR A 150 -5.59 -8.85 -3.22
C THR A 150 -7.00 -8.30 -3.36
N ARG A 151 -7.81 -8.87 -4.26
CA ARG A 151 -9.19 -8.42 -4.47
C ARG A 151 -10.08 -8.65 -3.25
N ALA A 152 -9.98 -9.81 -2.62
CA ALA A 152 -10.72 -10.10 -1.39
C ALA A 152 -10.32 -9.16 -0.25
N GLN A 153 -9.03 -8.83 -0.13
CA GLN A 153 -8.52 -7.89 0.85
C GLN A 153 -9.00 -6.46 0.60
N ILE A 154 -8.95 -5.98 -0.66
CA ILE A 154 -9.51 -4.66 -1.04
C ILE A 154 -10.99 -4.58 -0.65
N LEU A 155 -11.80 -5.58 -1.03
CA LEU A 155 -13.23 -5.59 -0.73
C LEU A 155 -13.50 -5.57 0.78
N ARG A 156 -12.76 -6.37 1.56
CA ARG A 156 -12.89 -6.42 3.03
C ARG A 156 -12.52 -5.08 3.67
N ILE A 157 -11.41 -4.46 3.26
CA ILE A 157 -10.99 -3.15 3.78
C ILE A 157 -11.99 -2.06 3.37
N ALA A 158 -12.50 -2.09 2.13
CA ALA A 158 -13.46 -1.10 1.65
C ALA A 158 -14.77 -1.16 2.46
N LYS A 159 -15.31 -2.37 2.70
CA LYS A 159 -16.50 -2.55 3.55
C LYS A 159 -16.28 -2.05 4.97
N HIS A 160 -15.15 -2.37 5.59
CA HIS A 160 -14.82 -1.88 6.92
C HIS A 160 -14.71 -0.34 6.96
N THR A 161 -13.99 0.23 5.98
CA THR A 161 -13.77 1.67 5.88
C THR A 161 -15.06 2.43 5.62
N ALA A 162 -15.95 1.89 4.76
CA ALA A 162 -17.29 2.44 4.53
C ALA A 162 -18.10 2.54 5.83
N GLY A 163 -18.02 1.52 6.69
CA GLY A 163 -18.66 1.56 8.00
C GLY A 163 -18.06 2.61 8.95
N LEU A 164 -16.75 2.88 8.87
CA LEU A 164 -16.12 3.91 9.70
C LEU A 164 -16.48 5.34 9.30
N VAL A 165 -16.73 5.57 8.02
CA VAL A 165 -17.11 6.89 7.49
C VAL A 165 -18.62 7.05 7.32
N GLU A 166 -19.40 6.08 7.81
CA GLU A 166 -20.87 6.07 7.74
C GLU A 166 -21.40 6.29 6.31
N LEU A 167 -20.76 5.63 5.32
CA LEU A 167 -21.16 5.72 3.92
C LEU A 167 -22.62 5.25 3.76
N ASP A 168 -23.47 6.08 3.15
CA ASP A 168 -24.92 5.83 2.96
C ASP A 168 -25.22 4.81 1.83
N ARG A 169 -24.32 3.83 1.63
CA ARG A 169 -24.51 2.70 0.74
C ARG A 169 -23.54 1.57 1.05
N ASP A 170 -23.94 0.36 0.67
CA ASP A 170 -23.05 -0.78 0.72
C ASP A 170 -21.98 -0.74 -0.38
N ILE A 171 -20.79 -1.19 -0.03
CA ILE A 171 -19.75 -1.58 -0.99
C ILE A 171 -20.00 -3.03 -1.41
N VAL A 172 -20.24 -3.23 -2.70
CA VAL A 172 -20.47 -4.55 -3.28
C VAL A 172 -19.26 -5.03 -4.08
N ASP A 173 -19.26 -6.31 -4.44
CA ASP A 173 -18.19 -6.91 -5.23
C ASP A 173 -17.92 -6.17 -6.54
N ALA A 174 -18.99 -5.73 -7.21
CA ALA A 174 -18.90 -4.99 -8.48
C ALA A 174 -18.23 -3.61 -8.35
N ASP A 175 -18.13 -3.02 -7.15
CA ASP A 175 -17.44 -1.75 -6.93
C ASP A 175 -15.90 -1.91 -6.99
N VAL A 176 -15.39 -3.13 -6.87
CA VAL A 176 -13.94 -3.42 -6.86
C VAL A 176 -13.49 -3.97 -8.22
N VAL A 177 -12.90 -3.11 -9.04
CA VAL A 177 -12.26 -3.44 -10.31
C VAL A 177 -10.77 -3.70 -10.11
N LEU A 178 -10.29 -4.90 -10.45
CA LEU A 178 -8.87 -5.26 -10.36
C LEU A 178 -8.44 -5.97 -11.65
N ASP A 179 -7.58 -5.31 -12.42
CA ASP A 179 -6.93 -5.87 -13.60
C ASP A 179 -5.72 -6.70 -13.19
N THR A 180 -5.65 -7.93 -13.69
CA THR A 180 -4.64 -8.92 -13.32
C THR A 180 -3.60 -9.16 -14.40
N ARG A 181 -3.70 -8.47 -15.55
CA ARG A 181 -2.86 -8.72 -16.74
C ARG A 181 -1.40 -8.31 -16.55
N TYR A 182 -1.10 -7.48 -15.56
CA TYR A 182 0.21 -6.81 -15.41
C TYR A 182 0.98 -7.19 -14.13
N GLY A 183 0.44 -8.11 -13.31
CA GLY A 183 1.04 -8.47 -12.02
C GLY A 183 2.21 -9.46 -12.09
N GLY A 184 2.54 -9.98 -13.27
CA GLY A 184 3.55 -11.02 -13.46
C GLY A 184 4.99 -10.51 -13.68
N PRO A 185 6.00 -11.39 -13.56
CA PRO A 185 5.88 -12.83 -13.26
C PRO A 185 5.58 -13.15 -11.80
N GLU A 186 6.07 -12.35 -10.85
CA GLU A 186 5.84 -12.50 -9.41
C GLU A 186 5.91 -11.11 -8.74
N TYR A 187 5.44 -11.00 -7.50
CA TYR A 187 5.63 -9.79 -6.70
C TYR A 187 7.12 -9.38 -6.66
N GLY A 188 7.40 -8.12 -7.02
CA GLY A 188 8.75 -7.55 -6.99
C GLY A 188 9.65 -7.92 -8.17
N LEU A 189 9.18 -8.75 -9.12
CA LEU A 189 9.89 -9.05 -10.36
C LEU A 189 9.21 -8.32 -11.53
N PRO A 190 9.93 -7.48 -12.30
CA PRO A 190 9.35 -6.83 -13.46
C PRO A 190 9.28 -7.76 -14.67
N SER A 191 8.22 -7.63 -15.47
CA SER A 191 8.18 -8.18 -16.83
C SER A 191 8.89 -7.25 -17.84
N GLU A 192 9.11 -7.72 -19.07
CA GLU A 192 9.59 -6.85 -20.16
C GLU A 192 8.66 -5.65 -20.40
N GLY A 193 7.34 -5.88 -20.35
CA GLY A 193 6.34 -4.81 -20.46
C GLY A 193 6.44 -3.80 -19.32
N THR A 194 6.73 -4.25 -18.10
CA THR A 194 7.01 -3.38 -16.95
C THR A 194 8.22 -2.48 -17.22
N MET A 195 9.33 -3.07 -17.72
CA MET A 195 10.55 -2.33 -18.02
C MET A 195 10.37 -1.35 -19.20
N GLU A 196 9.57 -1.72 -20.21
CA GLU A 196 9.21 -0.83 -21.31
C GLU A 196 8.38 0.36 -20.83
N ALA A 197 7.34 0.12 -20.03
CA ALA A 197 6.49 1.17 -19.48
C ALA A 197 7.27 2.18 -18.63
N ILE A 198 8.19 1.69 -17.77
CA ILE A 198 9.09 2.55 -16.98
C ILE A 198 9.93 3.43 -17.90
N ARG A 199 10.59 2.84 -18.91
CA ARG A 199 11.43 3.59 -19.86
C ARG A 199 10.61 4.61 -20.63
N MET A 200 9.39 4.27 -21.04
CA MET A 200 8.51 5.15 -21.79
C MET A 200 8.13 6.38 -20.96
N CYS A 201 7.58 6.17 -19.76
CA CYS A 201 7.17 7.26 -18.86
C CYS A 201 8.36 8.16 -18.50
N ALA A 202 9.52 7.57 -18.18
CA ALA A 202 10.72 8.33 -17.85
C ALA A 202 11.23 9.17 -19.04
N LYS A 203 11.17 8.63 -20.26
CA LYS A 203 11.67 9.32 -21.46
C LYS A 203 10.77 10.47 -21.91
N PHE A 204 9.46 10.28 -21.83
CA PHE A 204 8.51 11.26 -22.35
C PHE A 204 8.13 12.33 -21.33
N GLU A 205 8.04 11.97 -20.05
CA GLU A 205 7.54 12.89 -19.01
C GLU A 205 8.57 13.19 -17.91
N GLY A 206 9.74 12.53 -17.92
CA GLY A 206 10.74 12.68 -16.85
C GLY A 206 10.25 12.21 -15.48
N MET A 207 9.17 11.43 -15.43
CA MET A 207 8.51 10.98 -14.20
C MET A 207 9.00 9.60 -13.78
N MET A 208 9.43 9.51 -12.51
CA MET A 208 9.88 8.28 -11.83
C MET A 208 9.36 8.33 -10.38
N THR A 209 8.86 7.21 -9.87
CA THR A 209 8.23 7.12 -8.54
C THR A 209 8.86 6.01 -7.68
#